data_AF-A0A183L972-F1
#
_entry.id   AF-A0A183L972-F1
#
_cell.length_a   1.000
_cell.length_b   1.000
_cell.length_c   1.000
_cell.angle_alpha   90.00
_cell.angle_beta   90.00
_cell.angle_gamma   90.00
#
_symmetry.space_group_name_H-M   'P 1'
#
loop_
_entity.id
_entity.type
_entity.pdbx_description
1 polymer ?
#
loop_
_entity_poly.entity_id
_entity_poly.type
_entity_poly.pdbx_seq_one_letter_code
_entity_poly.pdbx_strand_id
1 'polypeptide(L)' 'MTADLALLSNTHEQMQMRTTSVAEASASLGFNINKGKTKILKYNTENTNPITLNGETLEDMESFTYLGIISDVQG' A
#
# COMPACT_ATOMS: atom_id res chain seq x y z
N MET A 1 6.17 -17.69 7.52
CA MET A 1 6.30 -16.41 8.26
C MET A 1 5.92 -15.32 7.28
N THR A 2 4.91 -14.52 7.57
CA THR A 2 4.51 -13.37 6.74
C THR A 2 4.88 -12.13 7.52
N ALA A 3 5.59 -11.20 6.89
CA ALA A 3 5.91 -9.91 7.48
C ALA A 3 4.90 -8.89 6.94
N ASP A 4 4.25 -8.16 7.84
CA ASP A 4 3.36 -7.05 7.47
C ASP A 4 4.15 -5.74 7.52
N LEU A 5 3.94 -4.89 6.52
CA LEU A 5 4.59 -3.59 6.39
C LEU A 5 3.53 -2.54 6.05
N ALA A 6 3.53 -1.43 6.79
CA ALA A 6 2.72 -0.26 6.49
C ALA A 6 3.65 0.92 6.14
N LEU A 7 3.35 1.62 5.05
CA LEU A 7 4.10 2.80 4.60
C LEU A 7 3.14 3.97 4.42
N LEU A 8 3.53 5.13 4.93
CA LEU A 8 2.80 6.39 4.78
C LEU A 8 3.50 7.27 3.74
N SER A 9 2.70 7.97 2.94
CA SER A 9 3.14 8.89 1.89
C SER A 9 2.21 10.10 1.84
N ASN A 10 2.74 11.25 1.42
CA ASN A 10 1.96 12.49 1.35
C ASN A 10 1.40 12.74 -0.06
N THR A 11 1.96 12.12 -1.10
CA THR A 11 1.51 12.30 -2.48
C THR A 11 1.26 10.97 -3.18
N HIS A 12 0.46 11.00 -4.25
CA HIS A 12 0.17 9.83 -5.07
C HIS A 12 1.44 9.26 -5.73
N GLU A 13 2.33 10.12 -6.22
CA GLU A 13 3.60 9.71 -6.84
C GLU A 13 4.49 8.99 -5.82
N GLN A 14 4.51 9.45 -4.56
CA GLN A 14 5.25 8.78 -3.49
C GLN A 14 4.63 7.42 -3.15
N MET A 15 3.30 7.28 -3.14
CA MET A 15 2.63 5.99 -2.94
C MET A 15 3.02 4.99 -4.04
N GLN A 16 2.98 5.41 -5.30
CA GLN A 16 3.35 4.56 -6.43
C GLN A 16 4.84 4.17 -6.37
N MET A 17 5.72 5.15 -6.12
CA MET A 17 7.17 4.91 -6.00
C MET A 17 7.50 3.93 -4.87
N ARG A 18 6.90 4.09 -3.69
CA ARG A 18 7.12 3.18 -2.55
C ARG A 18 6.62 1.76 -2.87
N THR A 19 5.45 1.64 -3.49
CA THR A 19 4.88 0.34 -3.88
C THR A 19 5.83 -0.41 -4.83
N THR A 20 6.31 0.28 -5.87
CA THR A 20 7.28 -0.29 -6.82
C THR A 20 8.61 -0.65 -6.12
N SER A 21 9.14 0.26 -5.29
CA SER A 21 10.43 0.04 -4.61
C SER A 21 10.37 -1.14 -3.63
N VAL A 22 9.28 -1.29 -2.86
CA VAL A 22 9.10 -2.45 -1.97
C VAL A 22 8.97 -3.74 -2.77
N ALA A 23 8.31 -3.72 -3.93
CA ALA A 23 8.21 -4.88 -4.81
C ALA A 23 9.57 -5.33 -5.35
N GLU A 24 10.37 -4.39 -5.83
CA GLU A 24 11.73 -4.66 -6.33
C GLU A 24 12.66 -5.15 -5.21
N ALA A 25 12.60 -4.52 -4.03
CA ALA A 25 13.39 -4.94 -2.87
C ALA A 25 12.97 -6.34 -2.39
N SER A 26 11.67 -6.62 -2.34
CA SER A 26 11.15 -7.94 -1.97
C SER A 26 11.61 -9.01 -2.95
N ALA A 27 11.46 -8.75 -4.26
CA ALA A 27 11.92 -9.67 -5.30
C ALA A 27 13.43 -9.93 -5.23
N SER A 28 14.23 -8.89 -4.98
CA SER A 28 15.69 -9.02 -4.81
C SER A 28 16.08 -9.89 -3.61
N LEU A 29 15.24 -9.92 -2.57
CA LEU A 29 15.41 -10.75 -1.39
C LEU A 29 14.75 -12.15 -1.52
N GLY A 30 14.15 -12.46 -2.67
CA GLY A 30 13.41 -13.72 -2.89
C GLY A 30 12.05 -13.77 -2.18
N PHE A 31 11.53 -12.64 -1.71
CA PHE A 31 10.20 -12.51 -1.13
C PHE A 31 9.16 -12.20 -2.20
N ASN A 32 7.98 -12.81 -2.05
CA ASN A 32 6.83 -12.53 -2.91
C ASN A 32 5.86 -11.59 -2.19
N ILE A 33 5.49 -10.50 -2.86
CA ILE A 33 4.38 -9.66 -2.40
C ILE A 33 3.06 -10.34 -2.74
N ASN A 34 2.20 -10.48 -1.74
CA ASN A 34 0.84 -10.94 -1.94
C ASN A 34 -0.03 -9.76 -2.41
N LYS A 35 -0.20 -9.63 -3.72
CA LYS A 35 -0.95 -8.53 -4.36
C LYS A 35 -2.38 -8.38 -3.81
N GLY A 36 -3.09 -9.50 -3.57
CA GLY A 36 -4.45 -9.47 -3.02
C GLY A 36 -4.54 -9.05 -1.55
N LYS A 37 -3.43 -9.09 -0.82
CA LYS A 37 -3.32 -8.55 0.55
C LYS A 37 -2.74 -7.13 0.58
N THR A 38 -2.09 -6.68 -0.47
CA THR A 38 -1.59 -5.31 -0.58
C THR A 38 -2.76 -4.39 -0.90
N LYS A 39 -3.10 -3.52 0.04
CA LYS A 39 -4.22 -2.59 -0.08
C LYS A 39 -3.78 -1.18 0.27
N ILE A 40 -4.50 -0.19 -0.24
CA ILE A 40 -4.18 1.23 -0.06
C ILE A 40 -5.26 1.88 0.80
N LEU A 41 -4.84 2.61 1.84
CA LEU A 41 -5.71 3.53 2.57
C LEU A 41 -5.44 4.95 2.04
N LYS A 42 -6.47 5.61 1.51
CA LYS A 42 -6.39 6.99 1.03
C LYS A 42 -7.09 7.92 2.01
N TYR A 43 -6.33 8.82 2.63
CA TYR A 43 -6.86 9.82 3.56
C TYR A 43 -6.69 11.22 2.98
N ASN A 44 -7.75 12.03 2.97
CA ASN A 44 -7.72 13.44 2.57
C ASN A 44 -7.04 13.73 1.22
N THR A 45 -7.20 12.83 0.24
CA THR A 45 -6.65 13.01 -1.11
C THR A 45 -7.79 13.15 -2.12
N GLU A 46 -7.74 14.19 -2.93
CA GLU A 46 -8.65 14.38 -4.08
C GLU A 46 -8.24 13.48 -5.27
N ASN A 47 -7.06 12.86 -5.20
CA ASN A 47 -6.52 12.05 -6.29
C ASN A 47 -7.15 10.64 -6.28
N THR A 48 -7.96 10.37 -7.29
CA THR A 48 -8.65 9.09 -7.50
C THR A 48 -7.86 8.10 -8.35
N ASN A 49 -6.65 8.47 -8.82
CA ASN A 49 -5.84 7.59 -9.64
C ASN A 49 -5.48 6.31 -8.86
N PRO A 50 -5.55 5.14 -9.52
CA PRO A 50 -5.20 3.87 -8.89
C PRO A 50 -3.70 3.78 -8.63
N ILE A 51 -3.32 3.11 -7.55
CA ILE A 51 -1.96 2.61 -7.39
C ILE A 51 -1.88 1.25 -8.06
N THR A 52 -0.81 1.01 -8.81
CA THR A 52 -0.62 -0.25 -9.53
C THR A 52 0.62 -0.98 -9.02
N LEU A 53 0.55 -2.30 -8.98
CA LEU A 53 1.66 -3.19 -8.66
C LEU A 53 1.77 -4.24 -9.77
N ASN A 54 2.86 -4.19 -10.54
CA ASN A 54 3.09 -5.08 -11.69
C ASN A 54 1.91 -5.10 -12.67
N GLY A 55 1.30 -3.93 -12.92
CA GLY A 55 0.15 -3.78 -13.82
C GLY A 55 -1.22 -4.12 -13.22
N GLU A 56 -1.28 -4.60 -11.98
CA GLU A 56 -2.55 -4.83 -11.27
C GLU A 56 -2.89 -3.64 -10.38
N THR A 57 -4.13 -3.16 -10.44
CA THR A 57 -4.63 -2.12 -9.54
C THR A 57 -4.80 -2.67 -8.13
N LEU A 58 -4.27 -1.96 -7.15
CA LEU A 58 -4.46 -2.31 -5.74
C LEU A 58 -5.83 -1.83 -5.26
N GLU A 59 -6.48 -2.63 -4.40
CA GLU A 59 -7.75 -2.27 -3.80
C GLU A 59 -7.58 -1.17 -2.75
N ASP A 60 -8.50 -0.21 -2.76
CA ASP A 60 -8.63 0.77 -1.68
C ASP A 60 -9.34 0.11 -0.48
N MET A 61 -8.93 0.46 0.75
CA MET A 61 -9.60 0.11 2.00
C MET A 61 -10.09 1.36 2.73
N GLU A 62 -11.08 1.17 3.58
CA GLU A 62 -11.63 2.22 4.46
C GLU A 62 -10.90 2.31 5.81
N SER A 63 -10.38 1.19 6.31
CA SER A 63 -9.56 1.17 7.52
C SER A 63 -8.55 0.03 7.53
N PHE A 64 -7.50 0.17 8.33
CA PHE A 64 -6.62 -0.94 8.69
C PHE A 64 -6.21 -0.85 10.16
N THR A 65 -5.88 -1.99 10.75
CA THR A 65 -5.33 -2.08 12.10
C THR A 65 -3.88 -2.54 12.03
N TYR A 66 -2.96 -1.74 12.55
CA TYR A 66 -1.56 -2.12 12.68
C TYR A 66 -1.17 -2.03 14.16
N LEU A 67 -0.75 -3.16 14.73
CA LEU A 67 -0.34 -3.28 16.14
C LEU A 67 -1.40 -2.75 17.14
N GLY A 68 -2.69 -2.90 16.82
CA GLY A 68 -3.80 -2.43 17.65
C GLY A 68 -4.17 -0.95 17.46
N ILE A 69 -3.45 -0.22 16.61
CA ILE A 69 -3.81 1.15 16.20
C ILE A 69 -4.70 1.05 14.96
N ILE A 70 -5.90 1.60 15.05
CA ILE A 70 -6.84 1.70 13.94
C ILE A 70 -6.58 3.00 13.20
N SER A 71 -6.35 2.92 11.90
CA SER A 71 -6.38 4.07 10.98
C SER A 71 -7.59 3.89 10.08
N ASP A 72 -8.49 4.87 10.08
CA ASP A 72 -9.76 4.88 9.35
C ASP A 72 -9.86 6.17 8.53
N VAL A 73 -10.58 6.14 7.42
CA VAL A 73 -10.90 7.35 6.64
C VAL A 73 -12.03 8.10 7.33
N GLN A 74 -11.77 8.68 8.50
CA GLN A 74 -12.73 9.59 9.14
C GLN A 74 -12.53 11.01 8.61
N GLY A 75 -13.55 11.51 7.91
CA GLY A 75 -13.57 12.87 7.34
C GLY A 75 -13.50 13.99 8.37
#